data_AF-A0A2I4CQH6-F1
#
_entry.id   AF-A0A2I4CQH6-F1
#
_cell.length_a   1.000
_cell.length_b   1.000
_cell.length_c   1.000
_cell.angle_alpha   90.00
_cell.angle_beta   90.00
_cell.angle_gamma   90.00
#
_symmetry.space_group_name_H-M   'P 1'
#
loop_
_entity.id
_entity.type
_entity.pdbx_description
1 polymer ?
#
loop_
_entity_poly.entity_id
_entity_poly.type
_entity_poly.pdbx_seq_one_letter_code
_entity_poly.pdbx_strand_id
1 'polypeptide(L)'
;MDHVKLSKNLLRMKFMQRGLDAETKKQLEEDEKRIISDEHWYLDLPELTAKENLIVEEKSFVPCEELRFGRLSFKGFNPEVEKLMILMNPKEDKEEEEDVSRMQTDVTDEEMALRYEALVGSMKKKYAKKRERAALDEEIAESKTKRGFLKPELD
;
A
#
# COMPACT_ATOMS: atom_id res chain seq x y z
N MET A 1 -8.44 -12.51 57.13
CA MET A 1 -8.43 -13.75 56.33
C MET A 1 -7.09 -13.74 55.61
N ASP A 2 -6.12 -14.44 56.15
CA ASP A 2 -4.77 -14.45 55.58
C ASP A 2 -4.83 -15.17 54.24
N HIS A 3 -4.61 -14.43 53.16
CA HIS A 3 -4.52 -15.01 51.83
C HIS A 3 -3.27 -15.90 51.77
N VAL A 4 -3.47 -17.19 51.54
CA VAL A 4 -2.38 -18.15 51.31
C VAL A 4 -1.69 -17.78 50.00
N LYS A 5 -0.54 -17.11 50.09
CA LYS A 5 0.25 -16.69 48.93
C LYS A 5 1.11 -17.86 48.45
N LEU A 6 1.04 -18.18 47.15
CA LEU A 6 1.83 -19.23 46.53
C LEU A 6 3.33 -18.88 46.52
N SER A 7 4.19 -19.90 46.51
CA SER A 7 5.65 -19.68 46.50
C SER A 7 6.12 -19.10 45.17
N LYS A 8 7.17 -18.25 45.22
CA LYS A 8 7.76 -17.61 44.03
C LYS A 8 8.23 -18.63 42.98
N ASN A 9 8.82 -19.75 43.43
CA ASN A 9 9.28 -20.83 42.55
C ASN A 9 8.14 -21.51 41.78
N LEU A 10 7.00 -21.73 42.43
CA LEU A 10 5.81 -22.29 41.78
C LEU A 10 5.22 -21.29 40.77
N LEU A 11 5.15 -20.01 41.14
CA LEU A 11 4.63 -18.94 40.29
C LEU A 11 5.48 -18.70 39.03
N ARG A 12 6.78 -19.05 39.10
CA ARG A 12 7.72 -19.01 37.97
C ARG A 12 7.48 -20.10 36.93
N MET A 13 6.76 -21.17 37.26
CA MET A 13 6.52 -22.27 36.32
C MET A 13 5.66 -21.83 35.13
N LYS A 14 5.99 -22.30 33.92
CA LYS A 14 5.34 -21.88 32.65
C LYS A 14 3.81 -21.98 32.66
N PHE A 15 3.25 -22.97 33.36
CA PHE A 15 1.80 -23.16 33.43
C PHE A 15 1.10 -22.14 34.35
N MET A 16 1.82 -21.54 35.30
CA MET A 16 1.29 -20.47 36.17
C MET A 16 1.38 -19.09 35.52
N GLN A 17 2.29 -18.89 34.56
CA GLN A 17 2.54 -17.58 33.94
C GLN A 17 1.36 -17.00 33.14
N ARG A 18 0.43 -17.83 32.64
CA ARG A 18 -0.72 -17.37 31.84
C ARG A 18 -1.85 -16.76 32.69
N GLY A 19 -2.03 -17.25 33.91
CA GLY A 19 -3.09 -16.81 34.84
C GLY A 19 -2.58 -15.88 35.94
N LEU A 20 -1.37 -15.37 35.78
CA LEU A 20 -0.69 -14.56 36.78
C LEU A 20 -1.02 -13.08 36.60
N ASP A 21 -1.33 -12.38 37.70
CA ASP A 21 -1.59 -10.94 37.68
C ASP A 21 -0.36 -10.18 37.17
N ALA A 22 -0.59 -9.17 36.34
CA ALA A 22 0.48 -8.39 35.71
C ALA A 22 1.47 -7.78 36.72
N GLU A 23 0.99 -7.36 37.90
CA GLU A 23 1.83 -6.85 38.98
C GLU A 23 2.77 -7.91 39.55
N THR A 24 2.26 -9.11 39.79
CA THR A 24 3.07 -10.22 40.33
C THR A 24 4.07 -10.76 39.32
N LYS A 25 3.72 -10.74 38.02
CA LYS A 25 4.66 -11.05 36.94
C LYS A 25 5.80 -10.03 36.87
N LYS A 26 5.48 -8.74 36.96
CA LYS A 26 6.47 -7.66 36.96
C LYS A 26 7.45 -7.78 38.12
N GLN A 27 6.96 -8.12 39.32
CA GLN A 27 7.82 -8.36 40.49
C GLN A 27 8.81 -9.53 40.26
N LEU A 28 8.36 -10.63 39.65
CA LEU A 28 9.25 -11.75 39.33
C LEU A 28 10.30 -11.38 38.28
N GLU A 29 9.92 -10.61 37.24
CA GLU A 29 10.85 -10.13 36.22
C GLU A 29 11.86 -9.13 36.80
N GLU A 30 11.45 -8.26 37.73
CA GLU A 30 12.35 -7.35 38.45
C GLU A 30 13.32 -8.11 39.35
N ASP A 31 12.86 -9.12 40.08
CA ASP A 31 13.73 -9.99 40.88
C ASP A 31 14.75 -10.72 40.00
N GLU A 32 14.37 -11.20 38.81
CA GLU A 32 15.30 -11.80 37.84
C GLU A 32 16.31 -10.79 37.29
N LYS A 33 15.86 -9.58 36.94
CA LYS A 33 16.74 -8.50 36.47
C LYS A 33 17.72 -8.07 37.56
N ARG A 34 17.31 -8.05 38.82
CA ARG A 34 18.20 -7.76 39.96
C ARG A 34 19.29 -8.81 40.08
N ILE A 35 18.94 -10.10 40.03
CA ILE A 35 19.93 -11.18 40.09
C ILE A 35 20.95 -11.05 38.94
N ILE A 36 20.48 -10.82 37.71
CA ILE A 36 21.36 -10.65 36.54
C ILE A 36 22.23 -9.39 36.68
N SER A 37 21.67 -8.30 37.21
CA SER A 37 22.38 -7.04 37.44
C SER A 37 23.43 -7.16 38.55
N ASP A 38 23.14 -7.91 39.61
CA ASP A 38 24.06 -8.14 40.73
C ASP A 38 25.24 -9.03 40.29
N GLU A 39 25.01 -9.93 39.32
CA GLU A 39 26.04 -10.76 38.69
C GLU A 39 26.80 -10.04 37.55
N HIS A 40 26.19 -9.03 36.92
CA HIS A 40 26.83 -8.21 35.88
C HIS A 40 27.76 -7.18 36.50
N TRP A 41 29.02 -7.59 36.69
CA TRP A 41 30.10 -6.64 36.95
C TRP A 41 30.52 -5.96 35.65
N TYR A 42 30.77 -4.65 35.70
CA TYR A 42 31.33 -3.87 34.61
C TYR A 42 32.75 -3.42 34.97
N LEU A 43 33.62 -3.31 33.97
CA LEU A 43 34.96 -2.73 34.12
C LEU A 43 34.97 -1.36 33.45
N ASP A 44 34.98 -0.30 34.26
CA ASP A 44 35.06 1.06 33.75
C ASP A 44 36.47 1.34 33.22
N LEU A 45 36.59 1.39 31.90
CA LEU A 45 37.79 1.82 31.19
C LEU A 45 37.48 3.11 30.42
N PRO A 46 37.64 4.29 31.04
CA PRO A 46 37.29 5.58 30.44
C PRO A 46 37.95 5.86 29.09
N GLU A 47 39.16 5.30 28.88
CA GLU A 47 39.91 5.47 27.63
C GLU A 47 39.31 4.69 26.45
N LEU A 48 38.65 3.56 26.72
CA LEU A 48 38.00 2.74 25.70
C LEU A 48 36.60 3.26 25.39
N THR A 49 35.88 3.76 26.39
CA THR A 49 34.55 4.35 26.19
C THR A 49 34.60 5.67 25.41
N ALA A 50 35.70 6.43 25.53
CA ALA A 50 35.89 7.68 24.81
C ALA A 50 36.29 7.46 23.33
N LYS A 51 36.85 6.30 23.00
CA LYS A 51 37.22 5.91 21.64
C LYS A 51 36.11 5.05 21.05
N GLU A 52 35.00 5.70 20.68
CA GLU A 52 33.96 5.04 19.90
C GLU A 52 34.52 4.60 18.53
N ASN A 53 33.99 3.52 17.97
CA ASN A 53 34.45 2.98 16.70
C ASN A 53 34.17 4.00 15.58
N LEU A 54 35.22 4.63 15.05
CA LEU A 54 35.11 5.60 13.95
C LEU A 54 34.65 4.94 12.64
N ILE A 55 34.95 3.65 12.46
CA ILE A 55 34.62 2.87 11.26
C ILE A 55 34.02 1.54 11.72
N VAL A 56 32.84 1.22 11.20
CA VAL A 56 32.15 -0.05 11.46
C VAL A 56 32.11 -0.84 10.16
N GLU A 57 32.78 -1.99 10.14
CA GLU A 57 32.76 -2.91 9.00
C GLU A 57 31.52 -3.80 9.09
N GLU A 58 30.52 -3.51 8.26
CA GLU A 58 29.34 -4.36 8.13
C GLU A 58 29.43 -5.25 6.89
N LYS A 59 29.13 -6.54 7.08
CA LYS A 59 29.06 -7.53 5.98
C LYS A 59 27.73 -7.51 5.23
N SER A 60 26.77 -6.71 5.72
CA SER A 60 25.42 -6.63 5.17
C SER A 60 25.36 -5.50 4.16
N PHE A 61 24.72 -5.75 3.02
CA PHE A 61 24.41 -4.71 2.03
C PHE A 61 23.09 -3.98 2.34
N VAL A 62 22.29 -4.48 3.30
CA VAL A 62 20.99 -3.88 3.68
C VAL A 62 21.08 -2.39 4.06
N PRO A 63 22.13 -1.90 4.76
CA PRO A 63 22.26 -0.47 5.04
C PRO A 63 22.74 0.34 3.83
N CYS A 64 23.41 -0.30 2.87
CA CYS A 64 24.01 0.36 1.72
C CYS A 64 23.07 0.43 0.52
N GLU A 65 22.21 -0.57 0.35
CA GLU A 65 21.24 -0.70 -0.72
C GLU A 65 19.83 -0.71 -0.10
N GLU A 66 18.92 0.14 -0.60
CA GLU A 66 17.51 0.15 -0.20
C GLU A 66 16.78 -1.09 -0.77
N LEU A 67 17.16 -2.29 -0.30
CA LEU A 67 16.70 -3.56 -0.83
C LEU A 67 15.21 -3.79 -0.54
N ARG A 68 14.51 -4.30 -1.56
CA ARG A 68 13.09 -4.63 -1.48
C ARG A 68 12.87 -5.95 -0.77
N PHE A 69 11.68 -6.10 -0.20
CA PHE A 69 11.24 -7.37 0.35
C PHE A 69 11.11 -8.43 -0.75
N GLY A 70 11.86 -9.52 -0.64
CA GLY A 70 12.07 -10.46 -1.74
C GLY A 70 10.93 -11.46 -2.03
N ARG A 71 9.96 -11.64 -1.13
CA ARG A 71 8.81 -12.52 -1.43
C ARG A 71 7.73 -11.71 -2.12
N LEU A 72 7.51 -12.00 -3.40
CA LEU A 72 6.55 -11.32 -4.26
C LEU A 72 5.54 -12.35 -4.80
N SER A 73 4.29 -11.93 -4.92
CA SER A 73 3.23 -12.66 -5.63
C SER A 73 2.56 -11.69 -6.58
N PHE A 74 2.10 -12.20 -7.71
CA PHE A 74 1.44 -11.39 -8.73
C PHE A 74 0.13 -12.06 -9.16
N LYS A 75 -0.82 -11.25 -9.61
CA LYS A 75 -2.09 -11.68 -10.20
C LYS A 75 -2.93 -12.58 -9.27
N GLY A 76 -2.84 -12.40 -7.96
CA GLY A 76 -3.68 -13.09 -6.98
C GLY A 76 -3.25 -14.54 -6.71
N PHE A 77 -2.03 -14.93 -7.05
CA PHE A 77 -1.53 -16.31 -6.82
C PHE A 77 -1.41 -16.62 -5.32
N ASN A 78 -1.08 -15.61 -4.52
CA ASN A 78 -1.11 -15.67 -3.07
C ASN A 78 -1.47 -14.28 -2.48
N PRO A 79 -2.73 -14.09 -2.05
CA PRO A 79 -3.20 -12.80 -1.55
C PRO A 79 -2.56 -12.40 -0.21
N GLU A 80 -2.05 -13.34 0.58
CA GLU A 80 -1.34 -13.00 1.82
C GLU A 80 0.04 -12.43 1.52
N VAL A 81 0.74 -12.99 0.51
CA VAL A 81 2.06 -12.50 0.09
C VAL A 81 1.94 -11.15 -0.61
N GLU A 82 0.90 -10.94 -1.44
CA GLU A 82 0.63 -9.63 -2.05
C GLU A 82 0.38 -8.53 -1.00
N LYS A 83 -0.43 -8.82 0.04
CA LYS A 83 -0.61 -7.88 1.16
C LYS A 83 0.70 -7.59 1.89
N LEU A 84 1.52 -8.61 2.08
CA LEU A 84 2.79 -8.49 2.78
C LEU A 84 3.83 -7.72 1.95
N MET A 85 3.81 -7.87 0.63
CA MET A 85 4.58 -7.06 -0.33
C MET A 85 4.21 -5.58 -0.21
N ILE A 86 2.92 -5.24 -0.26
CA ILE A 86 2.44 -3.85 -0.14
C ILE A 86 2.83 -3.22 1.20
N LEU A 87 2.73 -3.98 2.29
CA LEU A 87 3.08 -3.49 3.62
C LEU A 87 4.58 -3.21 3.77
N MET A 88 5.42 -4.07 3.19
CA MET A 88 6.88 -4.01 3.35
C MET A 88 7.57 -3.11 2.30
N ASN A 89 6.95 -2.89 1.14
CA ASN A 89 7.46 -2.05 0.04
C ASN A 89 6.53 -0.86 -0.29
N PRO A 90 6.27 0.07 0.65
CA PRO A 90 5.20 1.07 0.50
C PRO A 90 5.44 2.18 -0.54
N LYS A 91 6.66 2.32 -1.07
CA LYS A 91 7.06 3.45 -1.92
C LYS A 91 6.83 3.20 -3.41
N GLU A 92 6.93 1.96 -3.89
CA GLU A 92 6.98 1.67 -5.33
C GLU A 92 5.65 1.12 -5.88
N ASP A 93 4.89 0.35 -5.09
CA ASP A 93 3.62 -0.22 -5.56
C ASP A 93 2.59 0.85 -5.96
N LYS A 94 2.68 2.05 -5.37
CA LYS A 94 1.84 3.20 -5.79
C LYS A 94 2.21 3.72 -7.17
N GLU A 95 3.50 3.75 -7.50
CA GLU A 95 3.97 4.21 -8.82
C GLU A 95 3.63 3.16 -9.88
N GLU A 96 3.80 1.86 -9.59
CA GLU A 96 3.45 0.79 -10.52
C GLU A 96 1.92 0.68 -10.74
N GLU A 97 1.09 0.81 -9.69
CA GLU A 97 -0.38 0.85 -9.86
C GLU A 97 -0.85 2.08 -10.64
N GLU A 98 -0.24 3.25 -10.43
CA GLU A 98 -0.56 4.46 -11.19
C GLU A 98 -0.16 4.33 -12.67
N ASP A 99 0.98 3.70 -12.98
CA ASP A 99 1.42 3.49 -14.36
C ASP A 99 0.56 2.45 -15.11
N VAL A 100 0.11 1.39 -14.42
CA VAL A 100 -0.85 0.43 -15.01
C VAL A 100 -2.22 1.08 -15.22
N SER A 101 -2.64 2.00 -14.34
CA SER A 101 -3.86 2.79 -14.57
C SER A 101 -3.70 3.76 -15.74
N ARG A 102 -2.48 4.18 -16.06
CA ARG A 102 -2.13 4.98 -17.26
C ARG A 102 -1.75 4.09 -18.44
N MET A 103 -2.48 3.00 -18.67
CA MET A 103 -2.38 2.25 -19.92
C MET A 103 -2.50 3.23 -21.10
N GLN A 104 -1.54 3.16 -22.04
CA GLN A 104 -1.57 3.98 -23.25
C GLN A 104 -2.79 3.56 -24.08
N THR A 105 -3.88 4.29 -23.95
CA THR A 105 -5.03 4.15 -24.84
C THR A 105 -4.77 4.98 -26.09
N ASP A 106 -4.89 4.37 -27.27
CA ASP A 106 -4.73 5.07 -28.55
C ASP A 106 -5.76 6.19 -28.76
N VAL A 107 -6.82 6.23 -27.93
CA VAL A 107 -7.91 7.19 -27.98
C VAL A 107 -8.15 7.72 -26.56
N THR A 108 -8.29 9.04 -26.42
CA THR A 108 -8.65 9.66 -25.14
C THR A 108 -10.15 9.53 -24.87
N ASP A 109 -10.54 9.51 -23.59
CA ASP A 109 -11.96 9.41 -23.19
C ASP A 109 -12.84 10.51 -23.81
N GLU A 110 -12.28 11.71 -23.97
CA GLU A 110 -12.94 12.84 -24.63
C GLU A 110 -13.24 12.54 -26.11
N GLU A 111 -12.28 11.96 -26.83
CA GLU A 111 -12.46 11.60 -28.23
C GLU A 111 -13.45 10.43 -28.38
N MET A 112 -13.40 9.45 -27.47
CA MET A 112 -14.37 8.37 -27.43
C MET A 112 -15.79 8.89 -27.21
N ALA A 113 -15.99 9.84 -26.29
CA ALA A 113 -17.28 10.46 -26.01
C ALA A 113 -17.85 11.19 -27.24
N LEU A 114 -17.03 11.99 -27.92
CA LEU A 114 -17.43 12.71 -29.15
C LEU A 114 -17.83 11.76 -30.28
N ARG A 115 -17.06 10.67 -30.49
CA ARG A 115 -17.39 9.65 -31.50
C ARG A 115 -18.70 8.92 -31.15
N TYR A 116 -18.90 8.62 -29.86
CA TYR A 116 -20.12 7.95 -29.39
C TYR A 116 -21.35 8.84 -29.55
N GLU A 117 -21.26 10.13 -29.23
CA GLU A 117 -22.33 11.11 -29.42
C GLU A 117 -22.79 11.17 -30.88
N ALA A 118 -21.83 11.29 -31.82
CA ALA A 118 -22.11 11.32 -33.25
C ALA A 118 -22.77 10.01 -33.75
N LEU A 119 -22.28 8.85 -33.29
CA LEU A 119 -22.80 7.55 -33.69
C LEU A 119 -24.22 7.31 -33.14
N VAL A 120 -24.45 7.59 -31.85
CA VAL A 120 -25.75 7.42 -31.18
C VAL A 120 -26.81 8.32 -31.81
N GLY A 121 -26.46 9.56 -32.16
CA GLY A 121 -27.36 10.45 -32.89
C GLY A 121 -27.84 9.86 -34.22
N SER A 122 -26.93 9.23 -34.98
CA SER A 122 -27.25 8.57 -36.26
C SER A 122 -28.07 7.28 -36.07
N MET A 123 -27.79 6.50 -35.03
CA MET A 123 -28.50 5.25 -34.74
C MET A 123 -29.92 5.53 -34.25
N LYS A 124 -30.11 6.53 -33.37
CA LYS A 124 -31.43 6.97 -32.88
C LYS A 124 -32.37 7.29 -34.05
N LYS A 125 -31.89 7.93 -35.11
CA LYS A 125 -32.68 8.22 -36.32
C LYS A 125 -33.13 6.97 -37.08
N LYS A 126 -32.28 5.94 -37.18
CA LYS A 126 -32.59 4.71 -37.92
C LYS A 126 -33.71 3.90 -37.25
N TYR A 127 -33.77 3.92 -35.92
CA TYR A 127 -34.74 3.15 -35.13
C TYR A 127 -35.94 4.00 -34.62
N ALA A 128 -35.96 5.30 -34.86
CA ALA A 128 -37.07 6.18 -34.46
C ALA A 128 -38.39 5.84 -35.18
N LYS A 129 -39.48 5.81 -34.41
CA LYS A 129 -40.85 5.60 -34.92
C LYS A 129 -41.29 6.80 -35.78
N LYS A 130 -42.23 6.60 -36.71
CA LYS A 130 -42.66 7.64 -37.69
C LYS A 130 -43.08 8.97 -37.06
N ARG A 131 -43.62 8.96 -35.83
CA ARG A 131 -44.03 10.16 -35.08
C ARG A 131 -42.84 10.93 -34.47
N GLU A 132 -41.75 10.26 -34.15
CA GLU A 132 -40.58 10.84 -33.47
C GLU A 132 -39.55 11.42 -34.46
N ARG A 133 -39.58 11.01 -35.73
CA ARG A 133 -38.67 11.53 -36.77
C ARG A 133 -38.88 13.01 -37.07
N ALA A 134 -40.13 13.49 -37.04
CA ALA A 134 -40.44 14.89 -37.31
C ALA A 134 -39.77 15.83 -36.28
N ALA A 135 -39.85 15.48 -34.99
CA ALA A 135 -39.23 16.25 -33.92
C ALA A 135 -37.69 16.24 -34.00
N LEU A 136 -37.09 15.10 -34.36
CA LEU A 136 -35.63 14.97 -34.49
C LEU A 136 -35.06 15.72 -35.71
N ASP A 137 -35.85 15.95 -36.75
CA ASP A 137 -35.41 16.72 -37.92
C ASP A 137 -35.53 18.24 -37.70
N GLU A 138 -36.46 18.69 -36.84
CA GLU A 138 -36.53 20.10 -36.39
C GLU A 138 -35.32 20.48 -35.52
N GLU A 139 -34.95 19.67 -34.52
CA GLU A 139 -33.78 19.92 -33.65
C GLU A 139 -32.44 19.99 -34.43
N ILE A 140 -32.33 19.26 -35.55
CA ILE A 140 -31.10 19.21 -36.36
C ILE A 140 -31.04 20.32 -37.42
N ALA A 141 -32.19 20.85 -37.84
CA ALA A 141 -32.24 22.02 -38.70
C ALA A 141 -31.78 23.28 -37.96
N GLU A 142 -32.05 23.39 -36.66
CA GLU A 142 -31.65 24.52 -35.81
C GLU A 142 -30.15 24.54 -35.49
N SER A 143 -29.49 23.39 -35.43
CA SER A 143 -28.08 23.27 -35.03
C SER A 143 -27.06 23.36 -36.18
N LYS A 144 -27.49 23.35 -37.45
CA LYS A 144 -26.59 23.34 -38.61
C LYS A 144 -26.33 24.75 -39.16
N THR A 145 -25.25 25.38 -38.71
CA THR A 145 -24.61 26.45 -39.51
C THR A 145 -24.05 25.84 -40.79
N LYS A 146 -24.42 26.39 -41.94
CA LYS A 146 -24.03 25.89 -43.27
C LYS A 146 -22.52 26.01 -43.46
N ARG A 147 -21.78 24.92 -43.26
CA ARG A 147 -20.37 24.84 -43.67
C ARG A 147 -20.32 24.51 -45.16
N GLY A 148 -19.83 25.46 -45.96
CA GLY A 148 -19.57 25.27 -47.38
C GLY A 148 -18.31 24.45 -47.62
N PHE A 149 -18.23 23.81 -48.78
CA PHE A 149 -17.05 23.07 -49.21
C PHE A 149 -15.88 24.06 -49.44
N LEU A 150 -14.85 23.96 -48.60
CA LEU A 150 -13.59 24.68 -48.80
C LEU A 150 -12.66 23.76 -49.61
N LYS A 151 -12.24 24.24 -50.78
CA LYS A 151 -11.32 23.52 -51.65
C LYS A 151 -9.91 23.56 -51.02
N PRO A 152 -9.18 22.44 -50.93
CA PRO A 152 -7.84 22.43 -50.37
C PRO A 152 -6.87 23.23 -51.24
N GLU A 153 -5.98 23.99 -50.59
CA GLU A 153 -4.85 24.61 -51.28
C GLU A 153 -3.78 23.53 -51.55
N LEU A 154 -3.19 23.61 -52.75
CA LEU A 154 -2.14 22.73 -53.22
C LEU A 154 -0.80 23.37 -52.85
N ASP A 155 -0.04 22.73 -51.96
CA ASP A 155 1.42 22.94 -51.81
C ASP A 155 2.20 22.07 -52.81
#